data_AF-A0A6J1FPQ5-F1
#
_entry.id   AF-A0A6J1FPQ5-F1
#
_cell.length_a   1.000
_cell.length_b   1.000
_cell.length_c   1.000
_cell.angle_alpha   90.00
_cell.angle_beta   90.00
_cell.angle_gamma   90.00
#
_symmetry.space_group_name_H-M   'P 1'
#
loop_
_entity.id
_entity.type
_entity.pdbx_description
1 polymer ?
#
loop_
_entity_poly.entity_id
_entity_poly.type
_entity_poly.pdbx_seq_one_letter_code
_entity_poly.pdbx_strand_id
1 'polypeptide(L)'
;MKSAISSLISSRNFNLHRSSLSFSIFRRPSLLLPSQFPVISTDDKATGANFTSLRRKCRFHSTKSSPIMASSFNPEQARSPPAVPLPIPPVTKFKIGLCQLTVTPDKQRNIEHARKAIEEAVEKGAQLVVLPEIWNGPYSNDSFPVYAEDIEAGGDASPSTAMLSEVSRRLKVTIVGGSIAERSGDKLYNACCIFGTDGKLKAKHRKIHLFDIDIPGKITFIESKTLTAGQTPTVVDTEVGRIGIGICYDIRFQELAMIYAARGAHLICYPGAFNMTTGPLHWELLQRARAADNQLYVATCSPARDVGAGYVAWGHSTLVGPFGEVLATTEHDEAIIIAEIDYSLIELRRTNLPLLKQKRGDLYQLVDVERLKSE
;
A
#
# COMPACT_ATOMS: atom_id res chain seq x y z
N MET A 1 64.29 -2.13 -45.60
CA MET A 1 63.99 -1.47 -46.90
C MET A 1 62.66 -0.75 -46.73
N LYS A 2 62.57 0.59 -46.91
CA LYS A 2 61.95 1.29 -48.07
C LYS A 2 60.56 0.71 -48.44
N SER A 3 59.44 1.45 -48.45
CA SER A 3 59.11 2.90 -48.22
C SER A 3 57.60 3.01 -47.88
N ALA A 4 56.99 3.97 -47.13
CA ALA A 4 57.24 5.35 -46.66
C ALA A 4 56.33 6.43 -47.34
N ILE A 5 55.89 7.47 -46.58
CA ILE A 5 54.96 8.60 -46.94
C ILE A 5 53.45 8.16 -47.01
N SER A 6 52.36 8.82 -46.56
CA SER A 6 51.98 10.08 -45.83
C SER A 6 50.66 9.78 -45.01
N SER A 7 50.01 10.47 -44.05
CA SER A 7 49.96 11.81 -43.38
C SER A 7 49.37 13.00 -44.18
N LEU A 8 48.51 13.92 -43.65
CA LEU A 8 48.15 14.35 -42.28
C LEU A 8 46.64 14.69 -42.01
N ILE A 9 46.31 14.67 -40.71
CA ILE A 9 45.36 15.47 -39.88
C ILE A 9 44.69 16.74 -40.48
N SER A 10 43.35 16.87 -40.33
CA SER A 10 42.59 18.08 -39.92
C SER A 10 41.11 17.67 -39.71
N SER A 11 40.42 17.80 -38.56
CA SER A 11 40.08 18.92 -37.64
C SER A 11 38.70 19.57 -37.91
N ARG A 12 38.11 20.11 -36.84
CA ARG A 12 36.68 20.44 -36.64
C ARG A 12 36.09 21.42 -37.68
N ASN A 13 34.78 21.27 -37.98
CA ASN A 13 33.81 22.26 -37.49
C ASN A 13 32.34 21.83 -37.53
N PHE A 14 31.53 22.53 -36.72
CA PHE A 14 30.06 22.45 -36.70
C PHE A 14 29.45 22.99 -38.00
N ASN A 15 28.23 22.55 -38.33
CA ASN A 15 27.25 23.45 -38.92
C ASN A 15 25.85 23.16 -38.36
N LEU A 16 25.09 24.21 -38.03
CA LEU A 16 23.79 24.07 -37.36
C LEU A 16 22.67 24.01 -38.40
N HIS A 17 21.86 22.96 -38.37
CA HIS A 17 20.49 23.06 -38.86
C HIS A 17 19.55 23.43 -37.72
N ARG A 18 19.07 24.68 -37.74
CA ARG A 18 17.98 25.14 -36.88
C ARG A 18 16.69 24.39 -37.21
N SER A 19 16.15 23.63 -36.27
CA SER A 19 14.70 23.44 -36.14
C SER A 19 14.17 24.39 -35.08
N SER A 20 12.94 24.87 -35.25
CA SER A 20 12.40 25.99 -34.47
C SER A 20 11.84 25.57 -33.11
N LEU A 21 12.22 26.29 -32.05
CA LEU A 21 11.57 26.24 -30.74
C LEU A 21 10.13 26.78 -30.82
N SER A 22 9.16 25.89 -31.00
CA SER A 22 7.75 26.20 -30.81
C SER A 22 7.40 26.13 -29.33
N PHE A 23 7.32 27.27 -28.65
CA PHE A 23 6.81 27.38 -27.28
C PHE A 23 5.32 27.01 -27.22
N SER A 24 5.01 25.76 -26.88
CA SER A 24 3.65 25.33 -26.52
C SER A 24 3.29 25.84 -25.13
N ILE A 25 2.75 27.05 -25.07
CA ILE A 25 2.18 27.63 -23.84
C ILE A 25 1.01 26.74 -23.39
N PHE A 26 1.24 25.91 -22.37
CA PHE A 26 0.19 25.08 -21.77
C PHE A 26 -0.90 25.97 -21.16
N ARG A 27 -2.06 26.00 -21.79
CA ARG A 27 -3.27 26.59 -21.22
C ARG A 27 -3.61 25.85 -19.93
N ARG A 28 -3.77 26.58 -18.82
CA ARG A 28 -4.38 26.06 -17.60
C ARG A 28 -5.80 25.55 -17.91
N PRO A 29 -6.20 24.35 -17.45
CA PRO A 29 -7.61 24.00 -17.34
C PRO A 29 -8.31 25.01 -16.44
N SER A 30 -9.48 25.49 -16.85
CA SER A 30 -10.29 26.41 -16.06
C SER A 30 -10.96 25.68 -14.90
N LEU A 31 -10.58 26.02 -13.67
CA LEU A 31 -11.29 25.59 -12.47
C LEU A 31 -12.72 26.17 -12.48
N LEU A 32 -13.71 25.31 -12.67
CA LEU A 32 -15.11 25.63 -12.44
C LEU A 32 -15.35 25.68 -10.93
N LEU A 33 -15.57 26.88 -10.40
CA LEU A 33 -16.02 27.09 -9.02
C LEU A 33 -17.43 26.51 -8.83
N PRO A 34 -17.70 25.77 -7.74
CA PRO A 34 -19.07 25.42 -7.35
C PRO A 34 -19.90 26.69 -7.14
N SER A 35 -21.12 26.71 -7.67
CA SER A 35 -22.04 27.84 -7.48
C SER A 35 -22.46 28.01 -6.03
N GLN A 36 -22.65 29.26 -5.61
CA GLN A 36 -23.10 29.60 -4.27
C GLN A 36 -24.50 29.03 -4.00
N PHE A 37 -24.69 28.42 -2.83
CA PHE A 37 -26.04 28.09 -2.33
C PHE A 37 -26.78 29.39 -1.99
N PRO A 38 -28.03 29.59 -2.45
CA PRO A 38 -28.81 30.77 -2.08
C PRO A 38 -29.23 30.70 -0.61
N VAL A 39 -28.86 31.71 0.17
CA VAL A 39 -29.38 31.92 1.52
C VAL A 39 -30.82 32.40 1.39
N ILE A 40 -31.78 31.61 1.89
CA ILE A 40 -33.16 32.06 2.06
C ILE A 40 -33.23 32.87 3.35
N SER A 41 -33.40 34.19 3.23
CA SER A 41 -33.87 35.04 4.32
C SER A 41 -35.40 35.10 4.30
N THR A 42 -35.99 35.08 5.50
CA THR A 42 -37.42 35.39 5.71
C THR A 42 -37.55 36.25 6.96
N ASP A 43 -37.13 37.51 6.86
CA ASP A 43 -37.77 38.57 7.63
C ASP A 43 -39.10 38.90 6.94
N ASP A 44 -40.21 38.84 7.67
CA ASP A 44 -41.31 39.76 7.39
C ASP A 44 -42.13 40.05 8.66
N LYS A 45 -42.74 41.24 8.72
CA LYS A 45 -43.32 41.81 9.94
C LYS A 45 -44.84 41.67 10.00
N ALA A 46 -45.34 41.64 11.24
CA ALA A 46 -46.76 41.52 11.51
C ALA A 46 -47.57 42.74 11.04
N THR A 47 -48.73 42.46 10.44
CA THR A 47 -49.94 43.30 10.50
C THR A 47 -51.12 42.38 10.83
N GLY A 48 -52.23 42.92 11.34
CA GLY A 48 -53.36 42.07 11.75
C GLY A 48 -54.66 42.84 11.98
N ALA A 49 -55.77 42.09 12.09
CA ALA A 49 -57.10 42.62 12.43
C ALA A 49 -57.96 41.55 13.16
N ASN A 50 -58.91 42.03 13.97
CA ASN A 50 -59.81 41.24 14.82
C ASN A 50 -60.84 40.43 14.00
N PHE A 51 -61.45 39.32 14.48
CA PHE A 51 -62.63 39.40 15.38
C PHE A 51 -63.06 38.05 16.02
N THR A 52 -63.65 38.16 17.23
CA THR A 52 -64.59 37.24 17.94
C THR A 52 -64.51 35.71 17.84
N SER A 53 -64.15 35.10 18.99
CA SER A 53 -65.01 34.18 19.77
C SER A 53 -65.79 33.06 19.06
N LEU A 54 -65.32 31.81 19.20
CA LEU A 54 -66.18 30.64 19.34
C LEU A 54 -65.50 29.53 20.18
N ARG A 55 -65.97 29.30 21.42
CA ARG A 55 -65.44 28.24 22.31
C ARG A 55 -65.84 26.85 21.80
N ARG A 56 -64.94 26.11 21.16
CA ARG A 56 -65.05 24.64 21.00
C ARG A 56 -64.01 23.91 21.86
N LYS A 57 -64.47 22.92 22.63
CA LYS A 57 -63.62 22.07 23.48
C LYS A 57 -62.85 21.05 22.64
N CYS A 58 -61.67 21.40 22.14
CA CYS A 58 -60.72 20.38 21.69
C CYS A 58 -60.16 19.64 22.92
N ARG A 59 -60.39 18.32 23.00
CA ARG A 59 -59.68 17.47 23.97
C ARG A 59 -58.22 17.38 23.53
N PHE A 60 -57.29 17.85 24.36
CA PHE A 60 -55.89 17.47 24.21
C PHE A 60 -55.78 15.95 24.37
N HIS A 61 -55.64 15.23 23.25
CA HIS A 61 -55.05 13.91 23.32
C HIS A 61 -53.58 14.09 23.65
N SER A 62 -53.16 13.60 24.81
CA SER A 62 -51.75 13.41 25.09
C SER A 62 -51.25 12.27 24.20
N THR A 63 -50.87 12.62 22.96
CA THR A 63 -49.96 11.78 22.19
C THR A 63 -48.65 11.76 22.96
N LYS A 64 -48.44 10.70 23.75
CA LYS A 64 -47.12 10.38 24.28
C LYS A 64 -46.20 10.25 23.07
N SER A 65 -45.39 11.28 22.82
CA SER A 65 -44.23 11.15 21.95
C SER A 65 -43.29 10.20 22.66
N SER A 66 -43.39 8.90 22.33
CA SER A 66 -42.33 7.95 22.63
C SER A 66 -41.02 8.61 22.17
N PRO A 67 -40.00 8.73 23.03
CA PRO A 67 -38.72 9.21 22.55
C PRO A 67 -38.32 8.31 21.39
N ILE A 68 -38.01 8.90 20.24
CA ILE A 68 -37.35 8.17 19.17
C ILE A 68 -36.02 7.76 19.78
N MET A 69 -35.92 6.49 20.19
CA MET A 69 -34.74 5.93 20.83
C MET A 69 -33.60 6.12 19.84
N ALA A 70 -32.73 7.10 20.11
CA ALA A 70 -31.59 7.38 19.27
C ALA A 70 -30.80 6.08 19.14
N SER A 71 -30.67 5.59 17.91
CA SER A 71 -30.11 4.26 17.68
C SER A 71 -28.73 4.22 18.30
N SER A 72 -28.53 3.37 19.29
CA SER A 72 -27.25 3.21 19.97
C SER A 72 -26.27 2.54 19.02
N PHE A 73 -25.60 3.34 18.20
CA PHE A 73 -24.32 2.98 17.62
C PHE A 73 -23.45 2.57 18.81
N ASN A 74 -23.00 1.31 18.84
CA ASN A 74 -22.08 0.80 19.85
C ASN A 74 -20.71 0.59 19.19
N PRO A 75 -19.91 1.63 18.90
CA PRO A 75 -18.82 1.49 17.93
C PRO A 75 -17.64 0.73 18.53
N GLU A 76 -17.46 0.83 19.86
CA GLU A 76 -16.51 0.04 20.64
C GLU A 76 -16.78 -1.47 20.54
N GLN A 77 -18.05 -1.88 20.37
CA GLN A 77 -18.43 -3.28 20.20
C GLN A 77 -18.21 -3.79 18.76
N ALA A 78 -17.90 -2.92 17.80
CA ALA A 78 -17.73 -3.33 16.40
C ALA A 78 -16.41 -4.07 16.12
N ARG A 79 -15.55 -4.22 17.14
CA ARG A 79 -14.28 -4.95 17.11
C ARG A 79 -14.11 -5.73 18.42
N SER A 80 -13.65 -6.97 18.32
CA SER A 80 -13.25 -7.78 19.48
C SER A 80 -11.84 -8.34 19.25
N PRO A 81 -10.83 -7.95 20.06
CA PRO A 81 -10.92 -6.96 21.13
C PRO A 81 -11.10 -5.53 20.55
N PRO A 82 -11.39 -4.52 21.39
CA PRO A 82 -11.48 -3.12 20.98
C PRO A 82 -10.23 -2.65 20.22
N ALA A 83 -10.38 -1.59 19.42
CA ALA A 83 -9.24 -1.04 18.66
C ALA A 83 -8.21 -0.39 19.60
N VAL A 84 -6.94 -0.66 19.34
CA VAL A 84 -5.83 0.01 20.01
C VAL A 84 -5.82 1.48 19.58
N PRO A 85 -5.62 2.46 20.49
CA PRO A 85 -5.34 3.84 20.11
C PRO A 85 -4.18 3.91 19.12
N LEU A 86 -4.23 4.82 18.15
CA LEU A 86 -3.14 5.00 17.20
C LEU A 86 -1.88 5.42 17.97
N PRO A 87 -0.79 4.64 17.97
CA PRO A 87 0.43 5.01 18.69
C PRO A 87 1.08 6.19 17.99
N ILE A 88 1.68 7.12 18.74
CA ILE A 88 2.35 8.28 18.16
C ILE A 88 3.53 7.78 17.28
N PRO A 89 3.57 8.09 15.98
CA PRO A 89 4.65 7.63 15.11
C PRO A 89 5.96 8.38 15.44
N PRO A 90 7.14 7.74 15.35
CA PRO A 90 8.43 8.40 15.64
C PRO A 90 8.76 9.60 14.73
N VAL A 91 8.11 9.66 13.55
CA VAL A 91 8.20 10.77 12.59
C VAL A 91 6.80 11.11 12.06
N THR A 92 6.51 12.40 11.87
CA THR A 92 5.25 12.85 11.25
C THR A 92 5.30 12.77 9.72
N LYS A 93 6.46 13.09 9.14
CA LYS A 93 6.72 13.12 7.69
C LYS A 93 7.99 12.35 7.37
N PHE A 94 7.98 11.61 6.26
CA PHE A 94 9.16 10.93 5.70
C PHE A 94 8.93 10.59 4.23
N LYS A 95 10.00 10.20 3.53
CA LYS A 95 9.90 9.66 2.16
C LYS A 95 9.88 8.14 2.16
N ILE A 96 9.00 7.58 1.34
CA ILE A 96 8.97 6.15 0.97
C ILE A 96 9.50 5.97 -0.45
N GLY A 97 10.30 4.91 -0.66
CA GLY A 97 10.73 4.44 -1.97
C GLY A 97 10.09 3.10 -2.31
N LEU A 98 9.44 3.00 -3.47
CA LEU A 98 8.90 1.73 -4.00
C LEU A 98 9.73 1.33 -5.22
N CYS A 99 10.42 0.20 -5.13
CA CYS A 99 11.37 -0.26 -6.16
C CYS A 99 10.73 -1.34 -7.05
N GLN A 100 10.18 -0.95 -8.19
CA GLN A 100 9.63 -1.87 -9.19
C GLN A 100 10.76 -2.51 -9.99
N LEU A 101 11.21 -3.69 -9.57
CA LEU A 101 12.39 -4.37 -10.12
C LEU A 101 12.03 -5.34 -11.26
N THR A 102 12.86 -5.38 -12.29
CA THR A 102 12.96 -6.54 -13.18
C THR A 102 13.52 -7.73 -12.39
N VAL A 103 12.86 -8.89 -12.50
CA VAL A 103 13.27 -10.12 -11.81
C VAL A 103 13.70 -11.16 -12.83
N THR A 104 14.86 -11.79 -12.62
CA THR A 104 15.46 -12.74 -13.57
C THR A 104 15.60 -14.15 -12.94
N PRO A 105 15.93 -15.19 -13.73
CA PRO A 105 16.35 -16.48 -13.18
C PRO A 105 17.70 -16.46 -12.45
N ASP A 106 18.47 -15.36 -12.50
CA ASP A 106 19.75 -15.23 -11.79
C ASP A 106 19.52 -14.59 -10.42
N LYS A 107 19.41 -15.43 -9.37
CA LYS A 107 19.23 -14.97 -7.98
C LYS A 107 20.30 -13.97 -7.56
N GLN A 108 21.57 -14.20 -7.88
CA GLN A 108 22.66 -13.34 -7.45
C GLN A 108 22.55 -11.95 -8.10
N ARG A 109 22.22 -11.91 -9.40
CA ARG A 109 21.90 -10.67 -10.10
C ARG A 109 20.70 -9.95 -9.50
N ASN A 110 19.64 -10.65 -9.13
CA ASN A 110 18.48 -10.07 -8.47
C ASN A 110 18.85 -9.42 -7.13
N ILE A 111 19.72 -10.05 -6.33
CA ILE A 111 20.22 -9.51 -5.05
C ILE A 111 21.11 -8.27 -5.26
N GLU A 112 22.01 -8.30 -6.24
CA GLU A 112 22.84 -7.15 -6.59
C GLU A 112 22.04 -5.98 -7.17
N HIS A 113 20.94 -6.28 -7.86
CA HIS A 113 20.03 -5.28 -8.43
C HIS A 113 19.16 -4.63 -7.36
N ALA A 114 18.52 -5.44 -6.50
CA ALA A 114 17.75 -4.97 -5.37
C ALA A 114 18.60 -4.07 -4.43
N ARG A 115 19.85 -4.45 -4.16
CA ARG A 115 20.83 -3.63 -3.44
C ARG A 115 20.97 -2.22 -4.04
N LYS A 116 21.24 -2.14 -5.35
CA LYS A 116 21.42 -0.85 -6.05
C LYS A 116 20.16 0.00 -6.01
N ALA A 117 18.99 -0.62 -6.17
CA ALA A 117 17.71 0.09 -6.10
C ALA A 117 17.41 0.63 -4.69
N ILE A 118 17.77 -0.08 -3.62
CA ILE A 118 17.69 0.43 -2.25
C ILE A 118 18.65 1.62 -2.06
N GLU A 119 19.88 1.51 -2.57
CA GLU A 119 20.90 2.56 -2.49
C GLU A 119 20.43 3.83 -3.22
N GLU A 120 19.95 3.73 -4.46
CA GLU A 120 19.39 4.83 -5.24
C GLU A 120 18.14 5.46 -4.57
N ALA A 121 17.29 4.65 -3.94
CA ALA A 121 16.13 5.16 -3.20
C ALA A 121 16.55 5.97 -1.96
N VAL A 122 17.56 5.52 -1.22
CA VAL A 122 18.12 6.25 -0.07
C VAL A 122 18.85 7.52 -0.51
N GLU A 123 19.59 7.51 -1.62
CA GLU A 123 20.22 8.73 -2.18
C GLU A 123 19.18 9.80 -2.54
N LYS A 124 17.99 9.40 -3.00
CA LYS A 124 16.83 10.29 -3.22
C LYS A 124 16.09 10.69 -1.93
N GLY A 125 16.54 10.17 -0.79
CA GLY A 125 16.10 10.52 0.56
C GLY A 125 15.04 9.59 1.17
N ALA A 126 14.85 8.38 0.65
CA ALA A 126 13.90 7.42 1.25
C ALA A 126 14.35 6.96 2.65
N GLN A 127 13.43 7.00 3.60
CA GLN A 127 13.61 6.50 4.97
C GLN A 127 12.93 5.12 5.18
N LEU A 128 11.99 4.80 4.30
CA LEU A 128 11.40 3.48 4.12
C LEU A 128 11.58 3.04 2.66
N VAL A 129 12.08 1.83 2.42
CA VAL A 129 12.12 1.21 1.08
C VAL A 129 11.27 -0.05 1.08
N VAL A 130 10.53 -0.28 -0.02
CA VAL A 130 9.70 -1.46 -0.26
C VAL A 130 10.16 -2.14 -1.55
N LEU A 131 10.48 -3.43 -1.45
CA LEU A 131 10.74 -4.32 -2.60
C LEU A 131 9.47 -5.10 -3.00
N PRO A 132 9.43 -5.77 -4.17
CA PRO A 132 8.24 -6.48 -4.63
C PRO A 132 8.12 -7.95 -4.17
N GLU A 133 7.01 -8.61 -4.50
CA GLU A 133 6.80 -10.04 -4.22
C GLU A 133 7.75 -10.94 -5.05
N ILE A 134 8.33 -11.97 -4.38
CA ILE A 134 9.29 -12.94 -4.92
C ILE A 134 10.35 -12.26 -5.81
N TRP A 135 11.01 -11.23 -5.27
CA TRP A 135 11.96 -10.42 -6.04
C TRP A 135 13.29 -11.15 -6.33
N ASN A 136 13.59 -12.24 -5.60
CA ASN A 136 14.87 -12.96 -5.72
C ASN A 136 14.87 -14.11 -6.74
N GLY A 137 13.76 -14.39 -7.44
CA GLY A 137 13.68 -15.44 -8.46
C GLY A 137 12.33 -15.51 -9.18
N PRO A 138 12.13 -16.44 -10.13
CA PRO A 138 10.89 -16.51 -10.92
C PRO A 138 9.67 -16.91 -10.09
N TYR A 139 8.54 -16.21 -10.27
CA TYR A 139 7.27 -16.54 -9.61
C TYR A 139 6.62 -17.79 -10.25
N SER A 140 6.96 -18.99 -9.77
CA SER A 140 6.35 -20.25 -10.21
C SER A 140 6.52 -21.37 -9.19
N ASN A 141 5.57 -22.31 -9.18
CA ASN A 141 5.56 -23.47 -8.29
C ASN A 141 6.79 -24.38 -8.42
N ASP A 142 7.42 -24.44 -9.60
CA ASP A 142 8.63 -25.23 -9.83
C ASP A 142 9.90 -24.48 -9.39
N SER A 143 9.86 -23.14 -9.38
CA SER A 143 10.97 -22.31 -8.91
C SER A 143 11.00 -22.18 -7.40
N PHE A 144 9.85 -22.05 -6.71
CA PHE A 144 9.85 -21.81 -5.26
C PHE A 144 10.73 -22.78 -4.44
N PRO A 145 10.76 -24.11 -4.68
CA PRO A 145 11.62 -25.03 -3.93
C PRO A 145 13.12 -24.83 -4.17
N VAL A 146 13.49 -24.39 -5.38
CA VAL A 146 14.88 -24.19 -5.84
C VAL A 146 15.43 -22.85 -5.38
N TYR A 147 14.59 -21.81 -5.33
CA TYR A 147 14.99 -20.46 -4.93
C TYR A 147 14.71 -20.18 -3.43
N ALA A 148 14.12 -21.13 -2.70
CA ALA A 148 13.85 -20.98 -1.27
C ALA A 148 15.12 -20.84 -0.41
N GLU A 149 15.04 -19.99 0.61
CA GLU A 149 16.13 -19.70 1.55
C GLU A 149 15.73 -20.01 3.00
N ASP A 150 16.66 -20.50 3.81
CA ASP A 150 16.44 -20.70 5.24
C ASP A 150 16.79 -19.41 5.99
N ILE A 151 15.73 -18.65 6.30
CA ILE A 151 15.83 -17.32 6.93
C ILE A 151 16.28 -17.42 8.39
N GLU A 152 16.04 -18.56 9.07
CA GLU A 152 16.44 -18.77 10.46
C GLU A 152 17.90 -19.21 10.57
N ALA A 153 18.40 -19.99 9.60
CA ALA A 153 19.81 -20.31 9.49
C ALA A 153 20.67 -19.09 9.08
N GLY A 154 20.12 -18.23 8.20
CA GLY A 154 20.74 -16.96 7.80
C GLY A 154 22.06 -17.11 7.05
N GLY A 155 22.81 -16.02 6.93
CA GLY A 155 24.09 -16.00 6.20
C GLY A 155 23.95 -16.53 4.77
N ASP A 156 24.81 -17.47 4.39
CA ASP A 156 24.80 -18.11 3.07
C ASP A 156 23.56 -18.98 2.81
N ALA A 157 22.80 -19.35 3.85
CA ALA A 157 21.51 -20.05 3.71
C ALA A 157 20.35 -19.09 3.38
N SER A 158 20.52 -17.78 3.62
CA SER A 158 19.63 -16.74 3.12
C SER A 158 20.38 -15.46 2.68
N PRO A 159 21.10 -15.49 1.55
CA PRO A 159 21.82 -14.33 1.03
C PRO A 159 20.90 -13.14 0.73
N SER A 160 19.62 -13.38 0.42
CA SER A 160 18.65 -12.31 0.20
C SER A 160 18.37 -11.53 1.49
N THR A 161 18.17 -12.20 2.63
CA THR A 161 17.94 -11.52 3.92
C THR A 161 19.21 -10.96 4.53
N ALA A 162 20.36 -11.62 4.33
CA ALA A 162 21.67 -11.12 4.73
C ALA A 162 22.02 -9.79 4.04
N MET A 163 21.73 -9.66 2.73
CA MET A 163 21.86 -8.40 1.99
C MET A 163 21.00 -7.29 2.60
N LEU A 164 19.70 -7.56 2.84
CA LEU A 164 18.78 -6.56 3.38
C LEU A 164 19.18 -6.09 4.79
N SER A 165 19.65 -7.00 5.65
CA SER A 165 20.16 -6.68 7.00
C SER A 165 21.43 -5.81 6.96
N GLU A 166 22.34 -6.05 6.03
CA GLU A 166 23.56 -5.24 5.88
C GLU A 166 23.22 -3.85 5.32
N VAL A 167 22.44 -3.78 4.23
CA VAL A 167 22.08 -2.53 3.57
C VAL A 167 21.26 -1.63 4.50
N SER A 168 20.25 -2.15 5.20
CA SER A 168 19.43 -1.36 6.14
C SER A 168 20.27 -0.75 7.27
N ARG A 169 21.23 -1.50 7.82
CA ARG A 169 22.18 -1.00 8.84
C ARG A 169 23.15 0.04 8.30
N ARG A 170 23.76 -0.20 7.13
CA ARG A 170 24.75 0.72 6.53
C ARG A 170 24.12 2.05 6.13
N LEU A 171 22.93 2.00 5.54
CA LEU A 171 22.21 3.17 5.05
C LEU A 171 21.28 3.80 6.10
N LYS A 172 21.07 3.14 7.24
CA LYS A 172 20.14 3.55 8.31
C LYS A 172 18.71 3.77 7.81
N VAL A 173 18.24 2.85 6.97
CA VAL A 173 16.92 2.89 6.32
C VAL A 173 16.04 1.74 6.82
N THR A 174 14.73 1.95 6.94
CA THR A 174 13.77 0.87 7.19
C THR A 174 13.48 0.15 5.86
N ILE A 175 13.51 -1.18 5.83
CA ILE A 175 13.22 -1.93 4.60
C ILE A 175 12.09 -2.95 4.85
N VAL A 176 11.00 -2.81 4.09
CA VAL A 176 10.05 -3.91 3.86
C VAL A 176 10.62 -4.70 2.67
N GLY A 177 11.27 -5.83 2.98
CA GLY A 177 12.11 -6.62 2.07
C GLY A 177 11.38 -7.40 1.00
N GLY A 178 10.26 -6.87 0.50
CA GLY A 178 9.42 -7.51 -0.52
C GLY A 178 8.91 -8.85 -0.05
N SER A 179 8.96 -9.88 -0.90
CA SER A 179 8.99 -11.25 -0.40
C SER A 179 10.00 -12.11 -1.15
N ILE A 180 10.36 -13.23 -0.53
CA ILE A 180 11.15 -14.31 -1.11
C ILE A 180 10.47 -15.65 -0.82
N ALA A 181 10.89 -16.70 -1.52
CA ALA A 181 10.59 -18.06 -1.09
C ALA A 181 11.41 -18.38 0.18
N GLU A 182 10.73 -18.74 1.26
CA GLU A 182 11.33 -19.20 2.52
C GLU A 182 11.24 -20.73 2.59
N ARG A 183 12.31 -21.38 3.05
CA ARG A 183 12.32 -22.77 3.50
C ARG A 183 12.30 -22.81 5.02
N SER A 184 11.46 -23.67 5.60
CA SER A 184 11.34 -23.85 7.03
C SER A 184 11.00 -25.31 7.33
N GLY A 185 12.03 -26.13 7.50
CA GLY A 185 11.90 -27.59 7.56
C GLY A 185 11.42 -28.18 6.23
N ASP A 186 10.35 -28.97 6.30
CA ASP A 186 9.67 -29.59 5.14
C ASP A 186 8.89 -28.57 4.30
N LYS A 187 8.55 -27.40 4.87
CA LYS A 187 7.62 -26.44 4.27
C LYS A 187 8.31 -25.29 3.57
N LEU A 188 7.57 -24.74 2.60
CA LEU A 188 7.90 -23.53 1.87
C LEU A 188 6.86 -22.45 2.15
N TYR A 189 7.28 -21.18 2.18
CA TYR A 189 6.40 -20.04 2.42
C TYR A 189 6.74 -18.88 1.46
N ASN A 190 5.75 -18.03 1.15
CA ASN A 190 5.97 -16.73 0.53
C ASN A 190 6.15 -15.71 1.68
N ALA A 191 7.37 -15.22 1.90
CA ALA A 191 7.76 -14.56 3.15
C ALA A 191 8.37 -13.16 2.95
N CYS A 192 7.82 -12.18 3.66
CA CYS A 192 8.29 -10.79 3.73
C CYS A 192 9.05 -10.55 5.03
N CYS A 193 10.30 -10.10 4.94
CA CYS A 193 11.13 -9.73 6.09
C CYS A 193 11.25 -8.21 6.21
N ILE A 194 11.06 -7.68 7.42
CA ILE A 194 11.10 -6.25 7.70
C ILE A 194 12.34 -5.95 8.55
N PHE A 195 13.23 -5.11 8.02
CA PHE A 195 14.48 -4.72 8.66
C PHE A 195 14.43 -3.26 9.12
N GLY A 196 14.89 -3.00 10.35
CA GLY A 196 15.05 -1.64 10.84
C GLY A 196 16.40 -1.02 10.48
N THR A 197 16.54 0.24 10.86
CA THR A 197 17.76 1.05 10.61
C THR A 197 19.03 0.53 11.31
N ASP A 198 18.90 -0.45 12.21
CA ASP A 198 20.00 -1.14 12.90
C ASP A 198 20.39 -2.48 12.25
N GLY A 199 19.71 -2.88 11.18
CA GLY A 199 19.90 -4.16 10.48
C GLY A 199 19.18 -5.35 11.09
N LYS A 200 18.44 -5.19 12.20
CA LYS A 200 17.73 -6.31 12.81
C LYS A 200 16.43 -6.61 12.05
N LEU A 201 16.12 -7.90 11.91
CA LEU A 201 14.81 -8.38 11.51
C LEU A 201 13.80 -7.99 12.61
N LYS A 202 12.93 -7.02 12.32
CA LYS A 202 11.87 -6.53 13.23
C LYS A 202 10.65 -7.45 13.21
N ALA A 203 10.32 -7.99 12.04
CA ALA A 203 9.23 -8.94 11.84
C ALA A 203 9.43 -9.75 10.55
N LYS A 204 8.79 -10.93 10.49
CA LYS A 204 8.65 -11.76 9.29
C LYS A 204 7.18 -12.10 9.10
N HIS A 205 6.60 -11.68 7.97
CA HIS A 205 5.25 -12.00 7.57
C HIS A 205 5.26 -13.14 6.55
N ARG A 206 4.48 -14.20 6.78
CA ARG A 206 4.22 -15.25 5.79
C ARG A 206 2.84 -15.01 5.20
N LYS A 207 2.72 -14.96 3.86
CA LYS A 207 1.49 -14.72 3.10
C LYS A 207 0.34 -15.58 3.63
N ILE A 208 -0.75 -14.96 4.08
CA ILE A 208 -1.83 -15.69 4.76
C ILE A 208 -2.77 -16.30 3.72
N HIS A 209 -3.15 -15.53 2.71
CA HIS A 209 -4.05 -15.95 1.66
C HIS A 209 -3.24 -16.34 0.41
N LEU A 210 -3.07 -17.64 0.19
CA LEU A 210 -2.38 -18.17 -0.99
C LEU A 210 -3.18 -17.90 -2.27
N PHE A 211 -2.46 -17.66 -3.36
CA PHE A 211 -3.00 -17.32 -4.66
C PHE A 211 -3.46 -18.58 -5.41
N ASP A 212 -4.62 -19.07 -5.01
CA ASP A 212 -5.33 -20.16 -5.68
C ASP A 212 -6.49 -19.59 -6.50
N ILE A 213 -6.31 -19.53 -7.83
CA ILE A 213 -7.34 -19.13 -8.79
C ILE A 213 -7.37 -20.05 -10.02
N ASP A 214 -8.57 -20.19 -10.59
CA ASP A 214 -8.75 -20.65 -11.96
C ASP A 214 -9.70 -19.69 -12.68
N ILE A 215 -9.20 -19.06 -13.74
CA ILE A 215 -9.97 -18.19 -14.66
C ILE A 215 -9.85 -18.83 -16.05
N PRO A 216 -10.83 -19.66 -16.45
CA PRO A 216 -10.76 -20.46 -17.67
C PRO A 216 -10.37 -19.65 -18.91
N GLY A 217 -9.36 -20.14 -19.63
CA GLY A 217 -8.83 -19.50 -20.83
C GLY A 217 -8.03 -18.22 -20.60
N LYS A 218 -7.67 -17.87 -19.35
CA LYS A 218 -6.88 -16.67 -19.02
C LYS A 218 -5.70 -16.93 -18.09
N ILE A 219 -5.96 -17.47 -16.90
CA ILE A 219 -4.92 -17.73 -15.89
C ILE A 219 -5.41 -18.76 -14.87
N THR A 220 -4.60 -19.78 -14.65
CA THR A 220 -4.78 -20.77 -13.58
C THR A 220 -3.48 -20.80 -12.79
N PHE A 221 -3.54 -20.53 -11.49
CA PHE A 221 -2.38 -20.59 -10.60
C PHE A 221 -2.86 -21.10 -9.23
N ILE A 222 -2.15 -22.07 -8.67
CA ILE A 222 -2.49 -22.70 -7.39
C ILE A 222 -1.22 -22.71 -6.55
N GLU A 223 -0.98 -21.62 -5.82
CA GLU A 223 0.21 -21.42 -4.98
C GLU A 223 0.27 -22.46 -3.85
N SER A 224 -0.88 -22.96 -3.37
CA SER A 224 -0.96 -24.01 -2.35
C SER A 224 -0.45 -25.40 -2.76
N LYS A 225 -0.15 -25.63 -4.05
CA LYS A 225 0.53 -26.86 -4.50
C LYS A 225 1.97 -26.95 -3.99
N THR A 226 2.60 -25.82 -3.70
CA THR A 226 4.02 -25.75 -3.31
C THR A 226 4.22 -24.98 -2.00
N LEU A 227 3.45 -23.93 -1.74
CA LEU A 227 3.61 -23.07 -0.57
C LEU A 227 2.58 -23.35 0.53
N THR A 228 2.98 -23.11 1.76
CA THR A 228 2.14 -23.18 2.96
C THR A 228 1.67 -21.79 3.36
N ALA A 229 0.43 -21.68 3.83
CA ALA A 229 -0.13 -20.42 4.31
C ALA A 229 0.51 -19.97 5.65
N GLY A 230 0.78 -18.67 5.77
CA GLY A 230 1.03 -18.01 7.05
C GLY A 230 -0.19 -18.07 7.97
N GLN A 231 0.03 -17.90 9.27
CA GLN A 231 -0.97 -18.13 10.31
C GLN A 231 -1.26 -16.88 11.18
N THR A 232 -0.54 -15.79 10.97
CA THR A 232 -0.44 -14.66 11.92
C THR A 232 -0.44 -13.30 11.20
N PRO A 233 -1.52 -12.48 11.34
CA PRO A 233 -1.55 -11.10 10.89
C PRO A 233 -0.37 -10.29 11.42
N THR A 234 0.47 -9.75 10.53
CA THR A 234 1.74 -9.11 10.91
C THR A 234 1.62 -7.59 10.95
N VAL A 235 1.86 -7.03 12.14
CA VAL A 235 1.96 -5.59 12.40
C VAL A 235 3.26 -5.34 13.16
N VAL A 236 4.04 -4.36 12.71
CA VAL A 236 5.41 -4.11 13.21
C VAL A 236 5.63 -2.62 13.46
N ASP A 237 6.25 -2.31 14.61
CA ASP A 237 6.73 -0.96 14.92
C ASP A 237 8.14 -0.76 14.34
N THR A 238 8.31 0.33 13.59
CA THR A 238 9.54 0.68 12.88
C THR A 238 9.93 2.12 13.16
N GLU A 239 11.13 2.52 12.73
CA GLU A 239 11.61 3.89 12.83
C GLU A 239 10.76 4.91 12.01
N VAL A 240 9.89 4.43 11.11
CA VAL A 240 8.89 5.22 10.36
C VAL A 240 7.44 4.99 10.82
N GLY A 241 7.23 4.41 12.00
CA GLY A 241 5.91 4.15 12.60
C GLY A 241 5.43 2.72 12.46
N ARG A 242 4.14 2.50 12.78
CA ARG A 242 3.51 1.17 12.80
C ARG A 242 3.01 0.77 11.41
N ILE A 243 3.55 -0.32 10.87
CA ILE A 243 3.24 -0.84 9.53
C ILE A 243 2.49 -2.18 9.64
N GLY A 244 1.40 -2.35 8.89
CA GLY A 244 0.78 -3.66 8.62
C GLY A 244 1.35 -4.28 7.35
N ILE A 245 1.53 -5.60 7.31
CA ILE A 245 2.17 -6.30 6.18
C ILE A 245 1.24 -7.36 5.61
N GLY A 246 0.96 -7.32 4.31
CA GLY A 246 0.35 -8.42 3.57
C GLY A 246 1.17 -8.71 2.32
N ILE A 247 0.96 -9.85 1.66
CA ILE A 247 1.56 -10.14 0.36
C ILE A 247 0.47 -10.39 -0.69
N CYS A 248 0.51 -9.59 -1.75
CA CYS A 248 -0.25 -9.76 -2.99
C CYS A 248 -1.74 -10.03 -2.79
N TYR A 249 -2.14 -11.31 -2.81
CA TYR A 249 -3.51 -11.77 -2.71
C TYR A 249 -4.17 -11.40 -1.38
N ASP A 250 -3.38 -11.22 -0.31
CA ASP A 250 -3.83 -10.69 0.99
C ASP A 250 -4.60 -9.36 0.85
N ILE A 251 -4.30 -8.51 -0.15
CA ILE A 251 -5.01 -7.24 -0.39
C ILE A 251 -6.50 -7.44 -0.73
N ARG A 252 -6.92 -8.64 -1.16
CA ARG A 252 -8.33 -8.94 -1.45
C ARG A 252 -9.17 -9.07 -0.18
N PHE A 253 -8.58 -9.46 0.94
CA PHE A 253 -9.25 -9.76 2.20
C PHE A 253 -9.29 -8.50 3.07
N GLN A 254 -10.44 -7.80 3.06
CA GLN A 254 -10.56 -6.48 3.69
C GLN A 254 -10.47 -6.56 5.21
N GLU A 255 -10.87 -7.70 5.78
CA GLU A 255 -10.82 -8.07 7.19
C GLU A 255 -9.39 -7.93 7.75
N LEU A 256 -8.39 -8.36 6.98
CA LEU A 256 -6.97 -8.27 7.37
C LEU A 256 -6.52 -6.80 7.50
N ALA A 257 -6.93 -5.95 6.55
CA ALA A 257 -6.66 -4.52 6.63
C ALA A 257 -7.43 -3.83 7.76
N MET A 258 -8.65 -4.27 8.07
CA MET A 258 -9.39 -3.81 9.25
C MET A 258 -8.70 -4.22 10.56
N ILE A 259 -8.10 -5.41 10.64
CA ILE A 259 -7.28 -5.88 11.77
C ILE A 259 -6.05 -4.98 11.91
N TYR A 260 -5.32 -4.71 10.81
CA TYR A 260 -4.16 -3.81 10.84
C TYR A 260 -4.53 -2.39 11.29
N ALA A 261 -5.66 -1.85 10.81
CA ALA A 261 -6.20 -0.58 11.29
C ALA A 261 -6.62 -0.62 12.78
N ALA A 262 -7.18 -1.75 13.25
CA ALA A 262 -7.56 -1.94 14.65
C ALA A 262 -6.35 -2.13 15.60
N ARG A 263 -5.23 -2.65 15.09
CA ARG A 263 -3.94 -2.77 15.79
C ARG A 263 -3.08 -1.49 15.69
N GLY A 264 -3.60 -0.42 15.09
CA GLY A 264 -2.96 0.90 15.05
C GLY A 264 -1.96 1.12 13.90
N ALA A 265 -2.09 0.40 12.78
CA ALA A 265 -1.27 0.67 11.60
C ALA A 265 -1.53 2.06 11.00
N HIS A 266 -0.45 2.74 10.59
CA HIS A 266 -0.48 4.01 9.85
C HIS A 266 -0.37 3.81 8.34
N LEU A 267 0.33 2.75 7.96
CA LEU A 267 0.64 2.32 6.61
C LEU A 267 0.39 0.80 6.53
N ILE A 268 -0.15 0.32 5.41
CA ILE A 268 -0.11 -1.11 5.07
C ILE A 268 0.71 -1.28 3.80
N CYS A 269 1.74 -2.13 3.86
CA CYS A 269 2.55 -2.49 2.69
C CYS A 269 2.10 -3.83 2.11
N TYR A 270 1.92 -3.87 0.79
CA TYR A 270 1.65 -5.08 0.01
C TYR A 270 2.67 -5.22 -1.15
N PRO A 271 3.83 -5.86 -0.92
CA PRO A 271 4.58 -6.48 -2.01
C PRO A 271 3.65 -7.45 -2.75
N GLY A 272 3.57 -7.39 -4.08
CA GLY A 272 2.64 -8.24 -4.82
C GLY A 272 2.73 -8.13 -6.34
N ALA A 273 2.70 -9.27 -7.02
CA ALA A 273 2.68 -9.38 -8.47
C ALA A 273 1.26 -9.77 -8.93
N PHE A 274 0.40 -8.79 -9.22
CA PHE A 274 -0.85 -9.09 -9.97
C PHE A 274 -0.52 -9.42 -11.43
N ASN A 275 -1.29 -10.29 -12.06
CA ASN A 275 -1.15 -10.64 -13.48
C ASN A 275 -1.97 -9.72 -14.40
N MET A 276 -1.68 -9.78 -15.71
CA MET A 276 -2.37 -9.03 -16.78
C MET A 276 -3.90 -9.20 -16.85
N THR A 277 -4.50 -10.25 -16.26
CA THR A 277 -5.97 -10.41 -16.20
C THR A 277 -6.58 -9.67 -15.01
N THR A 278 -5.94 -9.75 -13.84
CA THR A 278 -6.49 -9.18 -12.59
C THR A 278 -5.98 -7.78 -12.27
N GLY A 279 -4.81 -7.40 -12.77
CA GLY A 279 -4.17 -6.10 -12.59
C GLY A 279 -5.03 -4.92 -13.04
N PRO A 280 -5.42 -4.85 -14.34
CA PRO A 280 -6.20 -3.74 -14.90
C PRO A 280 -7.53 -3.45 -14.20
N LEU A 281 -8.14 -4.47 -13.59
CA LEU A 281 -9.47 -4.38 -12.98
C LEU A 281 -9.42 -4.17 -11.46
N HIS A 282 -8.41 -4.70 -10.77
CA HIS A 282 -8.43 -4.84 -9.32
C HIS A 282 -7.26 -4.20 -8.60
N TRP A 283 -6.11 -3.94 -9.26
CA TRP A 283 -4.92 -3.45 -8.56
C TRP A 283 -5.18 -2.09 -7.92
N GLU A 284 -5.55 -1.08 -8.73
CA GLU A 284 -5.82 0.28 -8.24
C GLU A 284 -7.07 0.34 -7.33
N LEU A 285 -8.12 -0.40 -7.69
CA LEU A 285 -9.37 -0.46 -6.93
C LEU A 285 -9.14 -0.97 -5.50
N LEU A 286 -8.39 -2.06 -5.33
CA LEU A 286 -8.18 -2.67 -4.02
C LEU A 286 -7.31 -1.78 -3.13
N GLN A 287 -6.17 -1.27 -3.62
CA GLN A 287 -5.31 -0.39 -2.82
C GLN A 287 -6.05 0.89 -2.36
N ARG A 288 -6.88 1.47 -3.23
CA ARG A 288 -7.69 2.66 -2.88
C ARG A 288 -8.80 2.36 -1.88
N ALA A 289 -9.50 1.22 -2.00
CA ALA A 289 -10.46 0.79 -1.00
C ALA A 289 -9.80 0.55 0.37
N ARG A 290 -8.67 -0.19 0.42
CA ARG A 290 -7.96 -0.47 1.68
C ARG A 290 -7.51 0.82 2.38
N ALA A 291 -7.04 1.82 1.65
CA ALA A 291 -6.66 3.13 2.20
C ALA A 291 -7.88 3.95 2.68
N ALA A 292 -8.91 4.08 1.83
CA ALA A 292 -10.06 4.95 2.09
C ALA A 292 -10.97 4.46 3.23
N ASP A 293 -11.21 3.16 3.32
CA ASP A 293 -12.12 2.51 4.29
C ASP A 293 -11.49 2.42 5.69
N ASN A 294 -10.17 2.24 5.75
CA ASN A 294 -9.41 2.14 7.01
C ASN A 294 -8.75 3.45 7.44
N GLN A 295 -8.77 4.47 6.57
CA GLN A 295 -8.25 5.82 6.83
C GLN A 295 -6.78 5.76 7.25
N LEU A 296 -5.95 5.20 6.37
CA LEU A 296 -4.50 4.99 6.52
C LEU A 296 -3.83 4.96 5.14
N TYR A 297 -2.50 5.01 5.09
CA TYR A 297 -1.75 4.88 3.84
C TYR A 297 -1.69 3.42 3.35
N VAL A 298 -1.63 3.22 2.04
CA VAL A 298 -1.35 1.91 1.43
C VAL A 298 -0.24 2.04 0.41
N ALA A 299 0.77 1.18 0.50
CA ALA A 299 1.85 1.07 -0.47
C ALA A 299 1.85 -0.31 -1.13
N THR A 300 1.92 -0.36 -2.45
CA THR A 300 2.00 -1.60 -3.23
C THR A 300 3.29 -1.64 -4.06
N CYS A 301 3.94 -2.80 -4.11
CA CYS A 301 5.18 -2.96 -4.89
C CYS A 301 5.15 -4.25 -5.71
N SER A 302 5.14 -4.09 -7.04
CA SER A 302 5.12 -5.17 -8.03
C SER A 302 6.50 -5.31 -8.68
N PRO A 303 6.89 -6.50 -9.16
CA PRO A 303 7.92 -6.62 -10.18
C PRO A 303 7.54 -5.81 -11.42
N ALA A 304 8.54 -5.41 -12.20
CA ALA A 304 8.35 -4.90 -13.55
C ALA A 304 7.77 -5.99 -14.47
N ARG A 305 7.13 -5.57 -15.56
CA ARG A 305 6.49 -6.49 -16.53
C ARG A 305 7.52 -7.11 -17.47
N ASP A 306 7.91 -8.35 -17.21
CA ASP A 306 8.51 -9.22 -18.22
C ASP A 306 7.42 -10.02 -18.95
N VAL A 307 7.41 -9.93 -20.29
CA VAL A 307 6.51 -10.68 -21.17
C VAL A 307 7.06 -12.05 -21.59
N GLY A 308 8.35 -12.31 -21.34
CA GLY A 308 8.98 -13.63 -21.47
C GLY A 308 8.85 -14.51 -20.23
N ALA A 309 8.47 -13.94 -19.09
CA ALA A 309 8.27 -14.67 -17.85
C ALA A 309 7.01 -15.56 -17.89
N GLY A 310 7.09 -16.75 -17.28
CA GLY A 310 5.94 -17.66 -17.12
C GLY A 310 4.79 -17.08 -16.28
N TYR A 311 5.03 -16.00 -15.55
CA TYR A 311 4.02 -15.20 -14.87
C TYR A 311 4.23 -13.71 -15.17
N VAL A 312 3.44 -13.17 -16.09
CA VAL A 312 3.57 -11.77 -16.56
C VAL A 312 2.95 -10.80 -15.54
N ALA A 313 3.82 -10.10 -14.81
CA ALA A 313 3.44 -9.11 -13.81
C ALA A 313 2.78 -7.85 -14.41
N TRP A 314 1.90 -7.22 -13.62
CA TRP A 314 1.17 -6.02 -14.02
C TRP A 314 2.02 -4.75 -13.92
N GLY A 315 2.88 -4.63 -12.90
CA GLY A 315 3.58 -3.39 -12.58
C GLY A 315 2.72 -2.45 -11.73
N HIS A 316 2.85 -1.15 -11.95
CA HIS A 316 2.11 -0.09 -11.27
C HIS A 316 2.23 -0.10 -9.73
N SER A 317 3.42 -0.36 -9.20
CA SER A 317 3.78 -0.07 -7.80
C SER A 317 3.32 1.35 -7.41
N THR A 318 2.48 1.47 -6.38
CA THR A 318 1.72 2.70 -6.05
C THR A 318 1.81 3.05 -4.57
N LEU A 319 1.87 4.36 -4.24
CA LEU A 319 1.48 4.90 -2.94
C LEU A 319 0.09 5.53 -3.00
N VAL A 320 -0.77 5.18 -2.05
CA VAL A 320 -2.13 5.70 -1.86
C VAL A 320 -2.25 6.38 -0.49
N GLY A 321 -2.85 7.56 -0.46
CA GLY A 321 -3.12 8.32 0.76
C GLY A 321 -4.44 7.96 1.46
N PRO A 322 -4.69 8.50 2.66
CA PRO A 322 -5.80 8.11 3.52
C PRO A 322 -7.19 8.58 3.03
N PHE A 323 -7.28 9.40 1.99
CA PHE A 323 -8.53 9.77 1.33
C PHE A 323 -8.87 8.81 0.16
N GLY A 324 -7.99 7.87 -0.18
CA GLY A 324 -8.12 6.99 -1.35
C GLY A 324 -7.58 7.61 -2.64
N GLU A 325 -6.70 8.60 -2.51
CA GLU A 325 -6.00 9.31 -3.57
C GLU A 325 -4.69 8.59 -3.95
N VAL A 326 -4.40 8.44 -5.24
CA VAL A 326 -3.09 7.95 -5.72
C VAL A 326 -2.10 9.11 -5.63
N LEU A 327 -1.05 8.95 -4.83
CA LEU A 327 -0.04 9.98 -4.58
C LEU A 327 1.15 9.84 -5.54
N ALA A 328 1.54 8.61 -5.87
CA ALA A 328 2.53 8.30 -6.89
C ALA A 328 2.33 6.86 -7.40
N THR A 329 2.48 6.62 -8.69
CA THR A 329 2.50 5.27 -9.29
C THR A 329 3.63 5.17 -10.32
N THR A 330 4.15 3.97 -10.50
CA THR A 330 4.98 3.59 -11.65
C THR A 330 4.10 3.26 -12.87
N GLU A 331 4.71 3.22 -14.04
CA GLU A 331 4.17 2.50 -15.20
C GLU A 331 4.44 0.98 -15.04
N HIS A 332 4.68 0.24 -16.13
CA HIS A 332 4.91 -1.21 -16.08
C HIS A 332 6.37 -1.63 -16.23
N ASP A 333 7.23 -0.72 -16.72
CA ASP A 333 8.68 -0.90 -16.79
C ASP A 333 9.34 -0.81 -15.40
N GLU A 334 10.64 -1.08 -15.35
CA GLU A 334 11.47 -0.89 -14.15
C GLU A 334 11.55 0.58 -13.74
N ALA A 335 11.25 0.86 -12.47
CA ALA A 335 11.22 2.22 -11.94
C ALA A 335 11.31 2.27 -10.42
N ILE A 336 11.82 3.38 -9.88
CA ILE A 336 11.80 3.69 -8.44
C ILE A 336 11.02 5.00 -8.25
N ILE A 337 9.87 4.94 -7.59
CA ILE A 337 9.13 6.14 -7.17
C ILE A 337 9.48 6.52 -5.74
N ILE A 338 9.65 7.82 -5.50
CA ILE A 338 9.94 8.41 -4.20
C ILE A 338 8.81 9.39 -3.89
N ALA A 339 8.09 9.17 -2.80
CA ALA A 339 6.93 9.96 -2.41
C ALA A 339 6.95 10.31 -0.92
N GLU A 340 6.31 11.42 -0.53
CA GLU A 340 6.17 11.81 0.87
C GLU A 340 4.93 11.16 1.51
N ILE A 341 5.11 10.63 2.72
CA ILE A 341 4.04 10.25 3.64
C ILE A 341 3.96 11.31 4.74
N ASP A 342 2.74 11.73 5.09
CA ASP A 342 2.43 12.72 6.13
C ASP A 342 1.30 12.18 7.01
N TYR A 343 1.64 11.68 8.19
CA TYR A 343 0.66 11.07 9.09
C TYR A 343 -0.34 12.07 9.68
N SER A 344 -0.11 13.39 9.58
CA SER A 344 -1.16 14.38 9.96
C SER A 344 -2.40 14.28 9.06
N LEU A 345 -2.25 13.78 7.82
CA LEU A 345 -3.38 13.51 6.93
C LEU A 345 -4.26 12.35 7.41
N ILE A 346 -3.73 11.41 8.21
CA ILE A 346 -4.54 10.37 8.87
C ILE A 346 -5.46 11.00 9.92
N GLU A 347 -4.93 11.89 10.75
CA GLU A 347 -5.69 12.59 11.80
C GLU A 347 -6.76 13.50 11.20
N LEU A 348 -6.39 14.29 10.18
CA LEU A 348 -7.32 15.11 9.40
C LEU A 348 -8.45 14.28 8.77
N ARG A 349 -8.10 13.17 8.12
CA ARG A 349 -9.07 12.25 7.50
C ARG A 349 -10.05 11.66 8.51
N ARG A 350 -9.55 11.19 9.66
CA ARG A 350 -10.36 10.59 10.74
C ARG A 350 -11.17 11.62 11.52
N THR A 351 -10.75 12.88 11.55
CA THR A 351 -11.51 14.01 12.11
C THR A 351 -12.66 14.41 11.18
N ASN A 352 -12.38 14.58 9.89
CA ASN A 352 -13.36 15.03 8.90
C ASN A 352 -14.40 13.95 8.55
N LEU A 353 -14.06 12.67 8.69
CA LEU A 353 -14.99 11.56 8.49
C LEU A 353 -14.77 10.50 9.60
N PRO A 354 -15.43 10.63 10.77
CA PRO A 354 -15.15 9.80 11.94
C PRO A 354 -15.81 8.41 11.88
N LEU A 355 -15.46 7.61 10.86
CA LEU A 355 -16.04 6.28 10.60
C LEU A 355 -16.02 5.37 11.82
N LEU A 356 -14.97 5.44 12.65
CA LEU A 356 -14.83 4.62 13.84
C LEU A 356 -15.91 4.90 14.90
N LYS A 357 -16.44 6.14 14.96
CA LYS A 357 -17.52 6.53 15.88
C LYS A 357 -18.92 6.17 15.34
N GLN A 358 -19.00 5.62 14.12
CA GLN A 358 -20.24 5.36 13.39
C GLN A 358 -20.46 3.86 13.09
N LYS A 359 -19.50 2.98 13.45
CA LYS A 359 -19.67 1.53 13.29
C LYS A 359 -20.79 1.00 14.20
N ARG A 360 -21.56 0.04 13.67
CA ARG A 360 -22.70 -0.57 14.36
C ARG A 360 -22.29 -1.88 15.03
N GLY A 361 -21.57 -1.79 16.14
CA GLY A 361 -21.19 -2.96 16.96
C GLY A 361 -22.38 -3.69 17.58
N ASP A 362 -23.54 -3.05 17.60
CA ASP A 362 -24.85 -3.58 17.91
C ASP A 362 -25.45 -4.46 16.78
N LEU A 363 -24.85 -4.46 15.58
CA LEU A 363 -25.29 -5.25 14.41
C LEU A 363 -24.21 -6.18 13.85
N TYR A 364 -22.93 -5.79 13.90
CA TYR A 364 -21.81 -6.57 13.37
C TYR A 364 -20.52 -6.33 14.16
N GLN A 365 -19.64 -7.33 14.18
CA GLN A 365 -18.34 -7.26 14.86
C GLN A 365 -17.25 -7.91 14.01
N LEU A 366 -16.10 -7.26 13.90
CA LEU A 366 -14.86 -7.90 13.44
C LEU A 366 -14.16 -8.57 14.62
N VAL A 367 -13.81 -9.84 14.49
CA VAL A 367 -13.18 -10.63 15.57
C VAL A 367 -11.73 -10.93 15.21
N ASP A 368 -10.81 -10.35 15.97
CA ASP A 368 -9.36 -10.58 15.92
C ASP A 368 -9.01 -11.79 16.82
N VAL A 369 -9.21 -12.98 16.27
CA VAL A 369 -9.10 -14.28 16.97
C VAL A 369 -7.66 -14.59 17.44
N GLU A 370 -6.65 -13.95 16.87
CA GLU A 370 -5.27 -14.05 17.36
C GLU A 370 -5.10 -13.18 18.62
N ARG A 371 -5.49 -11.91 18.57
CA ARG A 371 -5.29 -10.99 19.70
C ARG A 371 -6.15 -11.35 20.92
N LEU A 372 -7.36 -11.91 20.71
CA LEU A 372 -8.19 -12.50 21.76
C LEU A 372 -7.57 -13.70 22.50
N LYS A 373 -6.41 -14.20 22.08
CA LYS A 373 -5.65 -15.27 22.77
C LYS A 373 -4.36 -14.77 23.41
N SER A 374 -4.04 -13.49 23.25
CA SER A 374 -2.85 -12.82 23.82
C SER A 374 -3.19 -11.76 24.87
N GLU A 375 -4.47 -11.40 24.98
CA GLU A 375 -5.07 -10.58 26.04
C GLU A 375 -5.74 -11.49 27.10
#